data_AF-A0A2Z6P9X5-F1
#
_entry.id   AF-A0A2Z6P9X5-F1
#
_cell.length_a   1.000
_cell.length_b   1.000
_cell.length_c   1.000
_cell.angle_alpha   90.00
_cell.angle_beta   90.00
_cell.angle_gamma   90.00
#
_symmetry.space_group_name_H-M   'P 1'
#
loop_
_entity.id
_entity.type
_entity.pdbx_description
1 polymer ?
#
loop_
_entity_poly.entity_id
_entity_poly.type
_entity_poly.pdbx_seq_one_letter_code
_entity_poly.pdbx_strand_id
1 'polypeptide(L)'
;MLGSTSSSTGISMSCSPTTKHHVFLSFRGEDTRDNFISHLYAEMARKNIETFIDNRLARGDEILPALYKAIEESMIYVVILSENYASSTWCLEELAKILKCRERYGRHVIPVFYKVDPSDVRNQRKSYAEAFVMHQHRFKDDQLDSWKKALTQVAGLSGWDSLVIRPEHKFIEDIVKDILRKLQLNCSFVSDYQGTIGIDKHIEQIQSLGSSAAYSGGATTANPSSKSIYDFTVKDISGNDVSLSQYCGKVLLIVNVASECGLTKSYYKELNILYEKHKNKGFEILAFPCNQGRSQ
;
A
#
# COMPACT_ATOMS: atom_id res chain seq x y z
N MET A 1 16.93 9.80 55.26
CA MET A 1 16.56 8.60 54.47
C MET A 1 16.49 9.02 53.02
N LEU A 2 17.30 8.40 52.17
CA LEU A 2 17.47 8.76 50.76
C LEU A 2 16.24 8.33 49.96
N GLY A 3 15.63 9.29 49.25
CA GLY A 3 14.50 9.05 48.35
C GLY A 3 14.98 8.62 46.97
N SER A 4 14.56 7.43 46.56
CA SER A 4 14.82 6.87 45.24
C SER A 4 13.85 7.46 44.21
N THR A 5 14.35 8.28 43.30
CA THR A 5 13.64 8.74 42.10
C THR A 5 13.81 7.70 40.98
N SER A 6 12.74 6.98 40.65
CA SER A 6 12.69 6.12 39.47
C SER A 6 12.28 6.97 38.25
N SER A 7 13.25 7.34 37.41
CA SER A 7 12.97 7.93 36.10
C SER A 7 12.43 6.83 35.18
N SER A 8 11.15 6.89 34.84
CA SER A 8 10.61 6.12 33.73
C SER A 8 11.05 6.78 32.43
N THR A 9 12.07 6.22 31.80
CA THR A 9 12.44 6.52 30.42
C THR A 9 11.30 6.05 29.51
N GLY A 10 10.43 6.98 29.13
CA GLY A 10 9.45 6.75 28.07
C GLY A 10 10.20 6.42 26.79
N ILE A 11 10.12 5.16 26.35
CA ILE A 11 10.52 4.75 25.02
C ILE A 11 9.59 5.51 24.07
N SER A 12 10.11 6.55 23.41
CA SER A 12 9.40 7.20 22.33
C SER A 12 9.33 6.21 21.17
N MET A 13 8.22 5.48 21.06
CA MET A 13 7.87 4.81 19.82
C MET A 13 7.82 5.87 18.74
N SER A 14 8.77 5.82 17.80
CA SER A 14 8.74 6.66 16.61
C SER A 14 7.47 6.31 15.86
N CYS A 15 6.45 7.16 16.00
CA CYS A 15 5.24 7.11 15.20
C CYS A 15 5.67 7.14 13.73
N SER A 16 5.42 6.05 13.00
CA SER A 16 5.57 6.04 11.55
C SER A 16 4.69 7.17 10.99
N PRO A 17 5.18 7.94 10.00
CA PRO A 17 4.35 8.95 9.35
C PRO A 17 3.04 8.30 8.90
N THR A 18 1.89 8.89 9.23
CA THR A 18 0.60 8.48 8.67
C THR A 18 0.73 8.48 7.14
N THR A 19 0.73 7.30 6.54
CA THR A 19 1.00 7.14 5.12
C THR A 19 -0.16 7.74 4.34
N LYS A 20 0.15 8.76 3.54
CA LYS A 20 -0.86 9.47 2.74
C LYS A 20 -1.02 8.86 1.35
N HIS A 21 0.03 8.21 0.84
CA HIS A 21 0.04 7.65 -0.50
C HIS A 21 0.47 6.18 -0.46
N HIS A 22 -0.14 5.34 -1.28
CA HIS A 22 0.27 3.95 -1.42
C HIS A 22 1.58 3.86 -2.20
N VAL A 23 1.69 4.63 -3.29
CA VAL A 23 2.82 4.56 -4.22
C VAL A 23 3.38 5.95 -4.50
N PHE A 24 4.70 6.07 -4.55
CA PHE A 24 5.41 7.21 -5.15
C PHE A 24 6.06 6.77 -6.46
N LEU A 25 5.78 7.49 -7.55
CA LEU A 25 6.42 7.29 -8.85
C LEU A 25 7.57 8.27 -9.06
N SER A 26 8.78 7.76 -9.22
CA SER A 26 9.95 8.52 -9.70
C SER A 26 10.28 8.11 -11.12
N PHE A 27 10.38 9.08 -12.04
CA PHE A 27 10.56 8.82 -13.46
C PHE A 27 11.14 10.03 -14.19
N ARG A 28 11.78 9.80 -15.35
CA ARG A 28 12.13 10.89 -16.26
C ARG A 28 10.92 11.29 -17.06
N GLY A 29 10.44 12.50 -16.75
CA GLY A 29 9.26 13.06 -17.38
C GLY A 29 9.31 13.16 -18.91
N GLU A 30 10.44 13.61 -19.45
CA GLU A 30 10.66 13.75 -20.91
C GLU A 30 10.58 12.41 -21.64
N ASP A 31 10.99 11.32 -21.00
CA ASP A 31 11.03 10.00 -21.64
C ASP A 31 9.67 9.30 -21.61
N THR A 32 8.93 9.43 -20.49
CA THR A 32 7.88 8.46 -20.16
C THR A 32 6.51 9.05 -19.75
N ARG A 33 6.38 10.38 -19.55
CA ARG A 33 5.18 10.98 -18.97
C ARG A 33 3.90 10.69 -19.76
N ASP A 34 3.91 11.04 -21.05
CA ASP A 34 2.71 11.01 -21.91
C ASP A 34 2.49 9.64 -22.58
N ASN A 35 3.33 8.65 -22.25
CA ASN A 35 3.23 7.28 -22.75
C ASN A 35 3.05 6.28 -21.59
N PHE A 36 4.06 5.50 -21.27
CA PHE A 36 4.11 4.48 -20.24
C PHE A 36 3.58 4.93 -18.89
N ILE A 37 3.98 6.11 -18.38
CA ILE A 37 3.52 6.59 -17.07
C ILE A 37 2.03 6.91 -17.08
N SER A 38 1.52 7.51 -18.16
CA SER A 38 0.08 7.81 -18.30
C SER A 38 -0.77 6.53 -18.21
N HIS A 39 -0.30 5.44 -18.83
CA HIS A 39 -0.99 4.14 -18.81
C HIS A 39 -0.83 3.42 -17.47
N LEU A 40 0.38 3.42 -16.89
CA LEU A 40 0.64 2.84 -15.57
C LEU A 40 -0.18 3.53 -14.48
N TYR A 41 -0.24 4.86 -14.50
CA TYR A 41 -1.06 5.64 -13.57
C TYR A 41 -2.55 5.35 -13.76
N ALA A 42 -3.05 5.32 -15.00
CA ALA A 42 -4.44 4.97 -15.27
C ALA A 42 -4.79 3.57 -14.75
N GLU A 43 -3.90 2.59 -14.88
CA GLU A 43 -4.14 1.24 -14.37
C GLU A 43 -4.12 1.17 -12.84
N MET A 44 -3.19 1.87 -12.19
CA MET A 44 -3.20 2.01 -10.72
C MET A 44 -4.47 2.69 -10.20
N ALA A 45 -4.94 3.74 -10.89
CA ALA A 45 -6.19 4.42 -10.57
C ALA A 45 -7.41 3.49 -10.70
N ARG A 46 -7.48 2.66 -11.76
CA ARG A 46 -8.54 1.63 -11.90
C ARG A 46 -8.54 0.61 -10.76
N LYS A 47 -7.40 0.39 -10.11
CA LYS A 47 -7.25 -0.50 -8.95
C LYS A 47 -7.35 0.24 -7.60
N ASN A 48 -7.78 1.50 -7.58
CA ASN A 48 -7.88 2.34 -6.38
C ASN A 48 -6.55 2.51 -5.61
N ILE A 49 -5.43 2.51 -6.31
CA ILE A 49 -4.11 2.71 -5.72
C ILE A 49 -3.80 4.21 -5.71
N GLU A 50 -3.97 4.86 -4.56
CA GLU A 50 -3.52 6.24 -4.35
C GLU A 50 -2.02 6.40 -4.64
N THR A 51 -1.73 7.08 -5.75
CA THR A 51 -0.37 7.23 -6.28
C THR A 51 -0.01 8.71 -6.33
N PHE A 52 1.15 9.05 -5.79
CA PHE A 52 1.79 10.34 -6.00
C PHE A 52 2.64 10.30 -7.28
N ILE A 53 2.33 11.18 -8.24
CA ILE A 53 3.12 11.37 -9.46
C ILE A 53 3.90 12.67 -9.36
N ASP A 54 5.20 12.64 -9.64
CA ASP A 54 5.94 13.87 -9.88
C ASP A 54 5.67 14.44 -11.29
N ASN A 55 4.65 15.30 -11.38
CA ASN A 55 4.22 15.93 -12.64
C ASN A 55 5.06 17.14 -13.07
N ARG A 56 6.24 17.36 -12.49
CA ARG A 56 6.97 18.63 -12.67
C ARG A 56 7.84 18.64 -13.94
N LEU A 57 7.21 19.04 -15.03
CA LEU A 57 7.89 19.62 -16.19
C LEU A 57 8.30 21.06 -15.83
N ALA A 58 9.61 21.30 -15.72
CA ALA A 58 10.21 22.62 -15.90
C ALA A 58 9.86 23.74 -14.90
N ARG A 59 10.02 23.56 -13.59
CA ARG A 59 10.12 24.71 -12.67
C ARG A 59 11.22 24.54 -11.63
N GLY A 60 12.30 25.31 -11.84
CA GLY A 60 13.04 26.08 -10.84
C GLY A 60 13.70 25.32 -9.70
N ASP A 61 15.00 25.57 -9.54
CA ASP A 61 15.90 25.07 -8.51
C ASP A 61 15.26 24.97 -7.10
N GLU A 62 15.53 23.82 -6.47
CA GLU A 62 15.07 23.28 -5.18
C GLU A 62 13.97 22.21 -5.24
N ILE A 63 14.28 21.03 -4.70
CA ILE A 63 13.28 20.03 -4.36
C ILE A 63 12.30 20.64 -3.36
N LEU A 64 11.05 20.83 -3.77
CA LEU A 64 10.05 21.37 -2.87
C LEU A 64 9.90 20.48 -1.62
N PRO A 65 9.79 21.07 -0.41
CA PRO A 65 9.52 20.33 0.82
C PRO A 65 8.34 19.35 0.71
N ALA A 66 7.35 19.68 -0.12
CA ALA A 66 6.20 18.83 -0.41
C ALA A 66 6.58 17.50 -1.11
N LEU A 67 7.59 17.51 -1.98
CA LEU A 67 8.07 16.31 -2.67
C LEU A 67 8.79 15.39 -1.69
N TYR A 68 9.69 15.94 -0.87
CA TYR A 68 10.35 15.17 0.19
C TYR A 68 9.36 14.55 1.16
N LYS A 69 8.33 15.32 1.54
CA LYS A 69 7.25 14.83 2.38
C LYS A 69 6.47 13.71 1.70
N ALA A 70 6.15 13.84 0.42
CA ALA A 70 5.46 12.78 -0.33
C ALA A 70 6.29 11.49 -0.39
N ILE A 71 7.61 11.58 -0.61
CA ILE A 71 8.52 10.43 -0.52
C ILE A 71 8.44 9.83 0.90
N GLU A 72 8.57 10.65 1.94
CA GLU A 72 8.49 10.20 3.33
C GLU A 72 7.12 9.68 3.76
N GLU A 73 6.03 9.96 3.05
CA GLU A 73 4.67 9.51 3.37
C GLU A 73 4.16 8.36 2.48
N SER A 74 4.96 7.88 1.52
CA SER A 74 4.57 6.82 0.58
C SER A 74 4.99 5.43 1.04
N MET A 75 4.15 4.40 0.86
CA MET A 75 4.45 3.03 1.32
C MET A 75 5.41 2.27 0.40
N ILE A 76 5.27 2.46 -0.91
CA ILE A 76 6.05 1.79 -1.96
C ILE A 76 6.63 2.84 -2.90
N TYR A 77 7.87 2.66 -3.29
CA TYR A 77 8.52 3.47 -4.31
C TYR A 77 8.64 2.68 -5.60
N VAL A 78 8.20 3.25 -6.71
CA VAL A 78 8.36 2.67 -8.04
C VAL A 78 9.25 3.61 -8.84
N VAL A 79 10.44 3.13 -9.21
CA VAL A 79 11.49 3.92 -9.88
C VAL A 79 11.58 3.47 -11.33
N ILE A 80 11.15 4.33 -12.25
CA ILE A 80 11.13 4.07 -13.68
C ILE A 80 12.44 4.58 -14.29
N LEU A 81 13.37 3.65 -14.46
CA LEU A 81 14.69 3.88 -15.04
C LEU A 81 14.57 3.83 -16.57
N SER A 82 14.64 4.99 -17.19
CA SER A 82 14.61 5.18 -18.65
C SER A 82 15.95 5.73 -19.17
N GLU A 83 16.10 5.79 -20.49
CA GLU A 83 17.35 6.15 -21.16
C GLU A 83 18.00 7.43 -20.62
N ASN A 84 17.21 8.49 -20.39
CA ASN A 84 17.71 9.79 -19.94
C ASN A 84 17.44 10.03 -18.45
N TYR A 85 17.20 8.99 -17.65
CA TYR A 85 16.92 9.17 -16.21
C TYR A 85 18.06 9.91 -15.49
N ALA A 86 19.30 9.51 -15.75
CA ALA A 86 20.47 10.10 -15.09
C ALA A 86 20.85 11.49 -15.58
N SER A 87 20.29 11.99 -16.70
CA SER A 87 20.54 13.37 -17.15
C SER A 87 19.88 14.39 -16.22
N SER A 88 18.86 13.97 -15.47
CA SER A 88 18.11 14.78 -14.51
C SER A 88 18.73 14.71 -13.12
N THR A 89 19.28 15.83 -12.63
CA THR A 89 19.78 15.93 -11.25
C THR A 89 18.69 15.63 -10.23
N TRP A 90 17.46 16.10 -10.49
CA TRP A 90 16.30 15.79 -9.66
C TRP A 90 16.02 14.29 -9.55
N CYS A 91 16.03 13.55 -10.66
CA CYS A 91 15.76 12.11 -10.62
C CYS A 91 16.84 11.37 -9.81
N LEU A 92 18.10 11.85 -9.83
CA LEU A 92 19.19 11.31 -9.02
C LEU A 92 19.05 11.65 -7.53
N GLU A 93 18.63 12.87 -7.20
CA GLU A 93 18.36 13.30 -5.82
C GLU A 93 17.15 12.59 -5.21
N GLU A 94 16.07 12.45 -5.97
CA GLU A 94 14.90 11.65 -5.59
C GLU A 94 15.30 10.21 -5.29
N LEU A 95 16.07 9.59 -6.18
CA LEU A 95 16.55 8.22 -5.99
C LEU A 95 17.37 8.09 -4.71
N ALA A 96 18.29 9.02 -4.46
CA ALA A 96 19.10 9.04 -3.24
C ALA A 96 18.22 9.17 -1.99
N LYS A 97 17.17 9.99 -2.04
CA LYS A 97 16.20 10.11 -0.94
C LYS A 97 15.37 8.85 -0.75
N ILE A 98 14.87 8.26 -1.83
CA ILE A 98 14.10 7.01 -1.82
C ILE A 98 14.89 5.91 -1.13
N LEU A 99 16.18 5.76 -1.45
CA LEU A 99 17.04 4.74 -0.85
C LEU A 99 17.31 5.02 0.63
N LYS A 100 17.50 6.28 1.04
CA LYS A 100 17.55 6.65 2.46
C LYS A 100 16.25 6.31 3.19
N CYS A 101 15.09 6.57 2.57
CA CYS A 101 13.79 6.26 3.15
C CYS A 101 13.53 4.74 3.20
N ARG A 102 14.01 3.99 2.20
CA ARG A 102 14.00 2.52 2.21
C ARG A 102 14.76 1.98 3.42
N GLU A 103 15.97 2.46 3.65
CA GLU A 103 16.81 2.03 4.78
C GLU A 103 16.19 2.43 6.12
N ARG A 104 15.65 3.66 6.22
CA ARG A 104 15.07 4.18 7.46
C ARG A 104 13.73 3.54 7.84
N TYR A 105 12.86 3.30 6.85
CA TYR A 105 11.46 2.89 7.09
C TYR A 105 11.15 1.47 6.64
N GLY A 106 12.11 0.73 6.07
CA GLY A 106 11.91 -0.65 5.59
C GLY A 106 10.96 -0.77 4.39
N ARG A 107 10.73 0.33 3.66
CA ARG A 107 9.75 0.38 2.56
C ARG A 107 10.23 -0.34 1.32
N HIS A 108 9.29 -0.82 0.51
CA HIS A 108 9.62 -1.49 -0.75
C HIS A 108 10.02 -0.48 -1.84
N VAL A 109 11.06 -0.83 -2.59
CA VAL A 109 11.48 -0.14 -3.82
C VAL A 109 11.37 -1.14 -4.97
N ILE A 110 10.68 -0.76 -6.03
CA ILE A 110 10.50 -1.55 -7.25
C ILE A 110 11.18 -0.80 -8.41
N PRO A 111 12.37 -1.25 -8.86
CA PRO A 111 12.94 -0.74 -10.10
C PRO A 111 12.16 -1.28 -11.30
N VAL A 112 11.91 -0.40 -12.27
CA VAL A 112 11.35 -0.73 -13.58
C VAL A 112 12.31 -0.21 -14.63
N PHE A 113 12.90 -1.12 -15.40
CA PHE A 113 13.84 -0.81 -16.48
C PHE A 113 13.06 -0.65 -17.78
N TYR A 114 12.80 0.61 -18.17
CA TYR A 114 12.01 0.96 -19.34
C TYR A 114 12.93 1.28 -20.52
N LYS A 115 12.98 0.35 -21.49
CA LYS A 115 13.81 0.40 -22.70
C LYS A 115 15.31 0.62 -22.43
N VAL A 116 15.78 0.16 -21.27
CA VAL A 116 17.19 0.20 -20.86
C VAL A 116 17.63 -1.15 -20.30
N ASP A 117 18.89 -1.51 -20.52
CA ASP A 117 19.46 -2.71 -19.91
C ASP A 117 19.78 -2.43 -18.42
N PRO A 118 19.32 -3.28 -17.48
CA PRO A 118 19.67 -3.14 -16.06
C PRO A 118 21.18 -3.05 -15.78
N SER A 119 22.00 -3.69 -16.61
CA SER A 119 23.47 -3.67 -16.52
C SER A 119 24.04 -2.30 -16.88
N ASP A 120 23.43 -1.59 -17.83
CA ASP A 120 23.84 -0.24 -18.19
C ASP A 120 23.52 0.73 -17.06
N VAL A 121 22.37 0.57 -16.39
CA VAL A 121 22.04 1.36 -15.19
C VAL A 121 23.00 1.04 -14.03
N ARG A 122 23.23 -0.24 -13.76
CA ARG A 122 24.03 -0.71 -12.63
C ARG A 122 25.48 -0.27 -12.71
N ASN A 123 26.04 -0.23 -13.91
CA ASN A 123 27.43 0.13 -14.18
C ASN A 123 27.59 1.51 -14.83
N GLN A 124 26.51 2.29 -14.89
CA GLN A 124 26.44 3.62 -15.50
C GLN A 124 27.11 3.70 -16.89
N ARG A 125 26.64 2.88 -17.84
CA ARG A 125 27.13 2.83 -19.23
C ARG A 125 26.19 3.59 -20.18
N LYS A 126 26.64 3.83 -21.42
CA LYS A 126 25.86 4.51 -22.48
C LYS A 126 25.35 5.89 -22.02
N SER A 127 24.07 6.20 -22.19
CA SER A 127 23.43 7.46 -21.79
C SER A 127 23.68 7.82 -20.32
N TYR A 128 23.80 6.82 -19.43
CA TYR A 128 24.13 7.06 -18.02
C TYR A 128 25.57 7.54 -17.87
N ALA A 129 26.53 6.99 -18.61
CA ALA A 129 27.92 7.46 -18.60
C ALA A 129 28.01 8.91 -19.08
N GLU A 130 27.36 9.21 -20.20
CA GLU A 130 27.31 10.55 -20.80
C GLU A 130 26.70 11.57 -19.83
N ALA A 131 25.62 11.21 -19.15
CA ALA A 131 25.01 12.05 -18.13
C ALA A 131 25.97 12.38 -16.98
N PHE A 132 26.77 11.41 -16.50
CA PHE A 132 27.75 11.67 -15.45
C PHE A 132 28.92 12.55 -15.90
N VAL A 133 29.36 12.44 -17.16
CA VAL A 133 30.35 13.37 -17.73
C VAL A 133 29.81 14.80 -17.69
N MET A 134 28.54 15.00 -18.05
CA MET A 134 27.91 16.33 -17.99
C MET A 134 27.77 16.87 -16.56
N HIS A 135 27.52 16.00 -15.58
CA HIS A 135 27.40 16.42 -14.18
C HIS A 135 28.74 16.73 -13.51
N GLN A 136 29.85 16.15 -13.97
CA GLN A 136 31.20 16.44 -13.47
C GLN A 136 31.58 17.93 -13.54
N HIS A 137 31.02 18.67 -14.50
CA HIS A 137 31.27 20.10 -14.63
C HIS A 137 30.57 20.95 -13.55
N ARG A 138 29.55 20.41 -12.87
CA ARG A 138 28.66 21.17 -11.97
C ARG A 138 28.69 20.69 -10.52
N PHE A 139 29.06 19.44 -10.27
CA PHE A 139 28.97 18.80 -8.97
C PHE A 139 30.29 18.19 -8.52
N LYS A 140 30.46 18.10 -7.19
CA LYS A 140 31.65 17.50 -6.58
C LYS A 140 31.64 15.98 -6.73
N ASP A 141 32.83 15.38 -6.77
CA ASP A 141 33.00 13.93 -6.93
C ASP A 141 32.25 13.12 -5.87
N ASP A 142 32.24 13.54 -4.60
CA ASP A 142 31.50 12.87 -3.52
C ASP A 142 30.00 12.73 -3.82
N GLN A 143 29.40 13.75 -4.43
CA GLN A 143 27.98 13.75 -4.78
C GLN A 143 27.72 12.83 -5.98
N LEU A 144 28.58 12.87 -6.99
CA LEU A 144 28.50 12.00 -8.16
C LEU A 144 28.66 10.53 -7.75
N ASP A 145 29.59 10.23 -6.86
CA ASP A 145 29.80 8.89 -6.33
C ASP A 145 28.61 8.40 -5.50
N SER A 146 27.97 9.30 -4.73
CA SER A 146 26.72 8.97 -4.04
C SER A 146 25.61 8.60 -5.03
N TRP A 147 25.45 9.35 -6.13
CA TRP A 147 24.45 9.04 -7.15
C TRP A 147 24.76 7.76 -7.94
N LYS A 148 26.03 7.51 -8.28
CA LYS A 148 26.45 6.24 -8.90
C LYS A 148 26.14 5.05 -8.00
N LYS A 149 26.47 5.14 -6.71
CA LYS A 149 26.14 4.12 -5.70
C LYS A 149 24.64 3.88 -5.62
N ALA A 150 23.84 4.94 -5.63
CA ALA A 150 22.38 4.85 -5.62
C ALA A 150 21.84 4.10 -6.85
N LEU A 151 22.33 4.41 -8.05
CA LEU A 151 21.97 3.71 -9.29
C LEU A 151 22.38 2.24 -9.26
N THR A 152 23.60 1.94 -8.81
CA THR A 152 24.06 0.56 -8.64
C THR A 152 23.21 -0.21 -7.62
N GLN A 153 22.87 0.42 -6.50
CA GLN A 153 22.04 -0.19 -5.45
C GLN A 153 20.63 -0.49 -5.96
N VAL A 154 19.96 0.47 -6.60
CA VAL A 154 18.59 0.28 -7.10
C VAL A 154 18.56 -0.73 -8.25
N ALA A 155 19.56 -0.72 -9.14
CA ALA A 155 19.65 -1.69 -10.23
C ALA A 155 20.03 -3.11 -9.74
N GLY A 156 20.47 -3.25 -8.49
CA GLY A 156 20.70 -4.53 -7.82
C GLY A 156 19.44 -5.14 -7.20
N LEU A 157 18.32 -4.40 -7.14
CA LEU A 157 17.06 -4.90 -6.58
C LEU A 157 16.27 -5.70 -7.61
N SER A 158 15.43 -6.62 -7.12
CA SER A 158 14.47 -7.32 -7.96
C SER A 158 13.44 -6.33 -8.52
N GLY A 159 13.28 -6.34 -9.85
CA GLY A 159 12.41 -5.42 -10.56
C GLY A 159 11.91 -5.97 -11.88
N TRP A 160 11.43 -5.07 -12.73
CA TRP A 160 10.72 -5.37 -13.96
C TRP A 160 11.48 -4.85 -15.17
N ASP A 161 11.71 -5.69 -16.18
CA ASP A 161 12.44 -5.34 -17.40
C ASP A 161 11.52 -5.39 -18.63
N SER A 162 11.32 -4.22 -19.24
CA SER A 162 10.49 -4.07 -20.45
C SER A 162 11.08 -4.75 -21.69
N LEU A 163 12.39 -5.02 -21.72
CA LEU A 163 13.03 -5.77 -22.81
C LEU A 163 12.70 -7.26 -22.72
N VAL A 164 12.32 -7.75 -21.53
CA VAL A 164 11.89 -9.14 -21.29
C VAL A 164 10.40 -9.30 -21.55
N ILE A 165 9.56 -8.40 -21.01
CA ILE A 165 8.10 -8.46 -21.17
C ILE A 165 7.68 -7.48 -22.27
N ARG A 166 7.64 -8.00 -23.51
CA ARG A 166 7.47 -7.18 -24.71
C ARG A 166 6.12 -6.45 -24.83
N PRO A 167 4.95 -7.07 -24.55
CA PRO A 167 3.69 -6.33 -24.63
C PRO A 167 3.57 -5.35 -23.46
N GLU A 168 3.57 -4.04 -23.77
CA GLU A 168 3.59 -2.98 -22.74
C GLU A 168 2.38 -3.04 -21.80
N HIS A 169 1.19 -3.39 -22.30
CA HIS A 169 0.00 -3.57 -21.45
C HIS A 169 0.20 -4.69 -20.40
N LYS A 170 0.78 -5.82 -20.80
CA LYS A 170 1.06 -6.93 -19.89
C LYS A 170 2.14 -6.55 -18.88
N PHE A 171 3.16 -5.83 -19.34
CA PHE A 171 4.19 -5.28 -18.49
C PHE A 171 3.61 -4.37 -17.38
N ILE A 172 2.70 -3.47 -17.75
CA ILE A 172 1.97 -2.60 -16.81
C ILE A 172 1.12 -3.43 -15.84
N GLU A 173 0.34 -4.38 -16.35
CA GLU A 173 -0.50 -5.25 -15.50
C GLU A 173 0.33 -5.98 -14.45
N ASP A 174 1.48 -6.52 -14.83
CA ASP A 174 2.32 -7.31 -13.93
C ASP A 174 3.00 -6.42 -12.86
N ILE A 175 3.42 -5.20 -13.23
CA ILE A 175 3.88 -4.19 -12.26
C ILE A 175 2.78 -3.84 -11.26
N VAL A 176 1.55 -3.57 -11.73
CA VAL A 176 0.42 -3.21 -10.86
C VAL A 176 0.02 -4.37 -9.94
N LYS A 177 0.04 -5.62 -10.44
CA LYS A 177 -0.17 -6.83 -9.62
C LYS A 177 0.89 -6.95 -8.52
N ASP A 178 2.16 -6.67 -8.84
CA ASP A 178 3.25 -6.69 -7.86
C ASP A 178 3.09 -5.63 -6.77
N ILE A 179 2.70 -4.41 -7.17
CA ILE A 179 2.38 -3.32 -6.24
C ILE A 179 1.25 -3.74 -5.30
N LEU A 180 0.13 -4.25 -5.83
CA LEU A 180 -1.01 -4.69 -5.03
C LEU A 180 -0.63 -5.75 -4.01
N ARG A 181 0.15 -6.76 -4.44
CA ARG A 181 0.65 -7.81 -3.56
C ARG A 181 1.50 -7.25 -2.43
N LYS A 182 2.39 -6.29 -2.72
CA LYS A 182 3.24 -5.65 -1.70
C LYS A 182 2.42 -4.77 -0.74
N LEU A 183 1.40 -4.07 -1.23
CA LEU A 183 0.48 -3.31 -0.38
C LEU A 183 -0.30 -4.25 0.56
N GLN A 184 -0.79 -5.38 0.05
CA GLN A 184 -1.48 -6.40 0.86
C GLN A 184 -0.57 -6.99 1.93
N LEU A 185 0.69 -7.28 1.62
CA LEU A 185 1.68 -7.76 2.59
C LEU A 185 1.94 -6.72 3.70
N ASN A 186 2.02 -5.44 3.35
CA ASN A 186 2.16 -4.37 4.34
C ASN A 186 0.92 -4.24 5.24
N CYS A 187 -0.30 -4.44 4.71
CA CYS A 187 -1.51 -4.54 5.53
C CYS A 187 -1.50 -5.79 6.42
N SER A 188 -0.97 -6.91 5.92
CA SER A 188 -0.84 -8.17 6.67
C SER A 188 0.11 -8.05 7.86
N PHE A 189 1.16 -7.23 7.74
CA PHE A 189 2.13 -6.98 8.82
C PHE A 189 1.57 -6.05 9.91
N VAL A 190 0.57 -5.22 9.58
CA VAL A 190 -0.21 -4.45 10.56
C VAL A 190 -1.26 -5.34 11.24
N SER A 191 -1.71 -6.40 10.56
CA SER A 191 -2.60 -7.42 11.09
C SER A 191 -1.85 -8.74 11.37
N ASP A 192 -0.81 -8.71 12.21
CA ASP A 192 -0.23 -9.95 12.72
C ASP A 192 -1.19 -10.59 13.74
N TYR A 193 -2.29 -11.14 13.23
CA TYR A 193 -3.08 -12.16 13.92
C TYR A 193 -2.52 -13.52 13.48
N GLN A 194 -1.40 -13.92 14.09
CA GLN A 194 -1.04 -15.34 14.18
C GLN A 194 -2.10 -16.06 15.03
N GLY A 195 -3.20 -16.45 14.40
CA GLY A 195 -4.29 -17.13 15.11
C GLY A 195 -5.51 -17.51 14.30
N THR A 196 -5.52 -17.39 12.97
CA THR A 196 -6.68 -17.77 12.15
C THR A 196 -6.60 -19.23 11.68
N ILE A 197 -6.73 -20.17 12.62
CA ILE A 197 -7.13 -21.55 12.30
C ILE A 197 -8.65 -21.60 12.30
N GLY A 198 -9.28 -21.94 11.16
CA GLY A 198 -10.72 -22.25 11.09
C GLY A 198 -11.61 -21.32 10.25
N ILE A 199 -11.05 -20.31 9.57
CA ILE A 199 -11.81 -19.47 8.61
C ILE A 199 -12.10 -20.19 7.29
N ASP A 200 -11.32 -21.22 6.94
CA ASP A 200 -11.45 -21.95 5.68
C ASP A 200 -12.84 -22.60 5.52
N LYS A 201 -13.38 -23.19 6.60
CA LYS A 201 -14.71 -23.83 6.60
C LYS A 201 -15.86 -22.85 6.38
N HIS A 202 -15.71 -21.60 6.83
CA HIS A 202 -16.73 -20.57 6.64
C HIS A 202 -16.65 -19.96 5.23
N ILE A 203 -15.45 -19.87 4.65
CA ILE A 203 -15.26 -19.48 3.25
C ILE A 203 -15.88 -20.53 2.33
N GLU A 204 -15.69 -21.82 2.59
CA GLU A 204 -16.32 -22.91 1.84
C GLU A 204 -17.85 -22.87 1.93
N GLN A 205 -18.43 -22.59 3.10
CA GLN A 205 -19.88 -22.40 3.24
C GLN A 205 -20.40 -21.21 2.44
N ILE A 206 -19.71 -20.06 2.47
CA ILE A 206 -20.08 -18.88 1.67
C ILE A 206 -19.98 -19.17 0.16
N GLN A 207 -18.97 -19.93 -0.27
CA GLN A 207 -18.80 -20.33 -1.67
C GLN A 207 -19.87 -21.34 -2.11
N SER A 208 -20.28 -22.27 -1.24
CA SER A 208 -21.37 -23.22 -1.53
C SER A 208 -22.73 -22.52 -1.73
N LEU A 209 -22.97 -21.41 -1.02
CA LEU A 209 -24.19 -20.60 -1.17
C LEU A 209 -24.22 -19.83 -2.50
N GLY A 210 -23.06 -19.57 -3.12
CA GLY A 210 -22.96 -18.90 -4.42
C GLY A 210 -23.16 -19.81 -5.64
N SER A 211 -23.23 -21.13 -5.44
CA SER A 211 -23.12 -22.10 -6.54
C SER A 211 -24.44 -22.72 -7.04
N SER A 212 -25.62 -22.29 -6.56
CA SER A 212 -26.91 -22.86 -7.03
C SER A 212 -27.63 -22.05 -8.13
N ALA A 213 -27.08 -20.94 -8.62
CA ALA A 213 -27.69 -20.19 -9.73
C ALA A 213 -27.04 -20.57 -11.07
N ALA A 214 -27.25 -21.81 -11.53
CA ALA A 214 -26.96 -22.19 -12.91
C ALA A 214 -28.05 -21.67 -13.84
N TYR A 215 -27.61 -20.87 -14.81
CA TYR A 215 -28.40 -20.17 -15.82
C TYR A 215 -29.08 -21.17 -16.80
N SER A 216 -30.40 -21.07 -16.97
CA SER A 216 -31.09 -21.52 -18.19
C SER A 216 -31.97 -20.37 -18.68
N GLY A 217 -31.84 -20.03 -19.96
CA GLY A 217 -32.13 -18.71 -20.49
C GLY A 217 -33.61 -18.41 -20.81
N GLY A 218 -33.88 -17.12 -21.00
CA GLY A 218 -35.11 -16.61 -21.61
C GLY A 218 -35.67 -15.35 -20.94
N ALA A 219 -35.64 -14.23 -21.68
CA ALA A 219 -36.45 -13.01 -21.58
C ALA A 219 -36.61 -12.26 -20.23
N THR A 220 -36.12 -11.01 -20.26
CA THR A 220 -36.68 -9.77 -19.66
C THR A 220 -37.38 -9.86 -18.29
N THR A 221 -36.64 -9.63 -17.20
CA THR A 221 -37.13 -8.91 -16.00
C THR A 221 -35.93 -8.43 -15.17
N ALA A 222 -36.02 -7.22 -14.60
CA ALA A 222 -35.08 -6.73 -13.60
C ALA A 222 -34.85 -7.78 -12.50
N ASN A 223 -33.60 -8.11 -12.20
CA ASN A 223 -33.23 -9.14 -11.25
C ASN A 223 -33.29 -8.56 -9.82
N PRO A 224 -34.19 -9.02 -8.91
CA PRO A 224 -34.16 -8.62 -7.51
C PRO A 224 -33.36 -9.66 -6.70
N SER A 225 -32.47 -9.17 -5.83
CA SER A 225 -31.78 -9.89 -4.74
C SER A 225 -30.25 -10.01 -4.85
N SER A 226 -29.57 -8.87 -4.93
CA SER A 226 -28.33 -8.75 -4.15
C SER A 226 -28.75 -8.69 -2.67
N LYS A 227 -28.64 -9.79 -1.93
CA LYS A 227 -28.93 -9.77 -0.49
C LYS A 227 -27.97 -8.80 0.19
N SER A 228 -28.51 -7.71 0.70
CA SER A 228 -27.77 -6.71 1.46
C SER A 228 -27.53 -7.23 2.87
N ILE A 229 -26.54 -6.68 3.56
CA ILE A 229 -26.32 -7.00 4.99
C ILE A 229 -27.54 -6.65 5.86
N TYR A 230 -28.39 -5.76 5.37
CA TYR A 230 -29.65 -5.36 6.01
C TYR A 230 -30.75 -6.42 5.94
N ASP A 231 -30.61 -7.44 5.09
CA ASP A 231 -31.59 -8.53 4.94
C ASP A 231 -31.41 -9.65 5.98
N PHE A 232 -30.41 -9.54 6.85
CA PHE A 232 -30.12 -10.53 7.89
C PHE A 232 -30.78 -10.19 9.22
N THR A 233 -31.14 -11.24 9.95
CA THR A 233 -31.58 -11.20 11.35
C THR A 233 -30.63 -12.07 12.17
N VAL A 234 -30.10 -11.52 13.26
CA VAL A 234 -29.12 -12.17 14.14
C VAL A 234 -29.62 -12.18 15.58
N LYS A 235 -29.08 -13.05 16.43
CA LYS A 235 -29.43 -13.07 17.85
C LYS A 235 -28.52 -12.15 18.66
N ASP A 236 -29.10 -11.34 19.55
CA ASP A 236 -28.36 -10.58 20.53
C ASP A 236 -27.86 -11.45 21.69
N ILE A 237 -27.12 -10.84 22.63
CA ILE A 237 -26.59 -11.52 23.83
C ILE A 237 -27.70 -12.05 24.77
N SER A 238 -28.91 -11.54 24.65
CA SER A 238 -30.09 -11.98 25.38
C SER A 238 -30.89 -13.04 24.62
N GLY A 239 -30.47 -13.43 23.42
CA GLY A 239 -31.11 -14.43 22.56
C GLY A 239 -32.25 -13.91 21.69
N ASN A 240 -32.51 -12.60 21.70
CA ASN A 240 -33.58 -11.97 20.92
C ASN A 240 -33.15 -11.80 19.46
N ASP A 241 -34.11 -11.91 18.55
CA ASP A 241 -33.88 -11.66 17.13
C ASP A 241 -33.77 -10.17 16.85
N VAL A 242 -32.68 -9.77 16.20
CA VAL A 242 -32.32 -8.41 15.84
C VAL A 242 -32.13 -8.33 14.33
N SER A 243 -33.02 -7.62 13.64
CA SER A 243 -32.88 -7.35 12.21
C SER A 243 -31.80 -6.31 11.96
N LEU A 244 -30.86 -6.59 11.05
CA LEU A 244 -29.79 -5.65 10.71
C LEU A 244 -30.29 -4.45 9.89
N SER A 245 -31.50 -4.51 9.33
CA SER A 245 -32.16 -3.39 8.66
C SER A 245 -32.27 -2.13 9.51
N GLN A 246 -32.34 -2.27 10.84
CA GLN A 246 -32.37 -1.13 11.77
C GLN A 246 -31.10 -0.27 11.75
N TYR A 247 -30.01 -0.81 11.19
CA TYR A 247 -28.74 -0.12 11.06
C TYR A 247 -28.54 0.48 9.65
N CYS A 248 -29.57 0.48 8.81
CA CYS A 248 -29.53 1.13 7.50
C CYS A 248 -29.23 2.63 7.66
N GLY A 249 -28.27 3.13 6.88
CA GLY A 249 -27.80 4.52 6.95
C GLY A 249 -26.73 4.80 8.01
N LYS A 250 -26.34 3.79 8.81
CA LYS A 250 -25.18 3.87 9.71
C LYS A 250 -23.93 3.24 9.08
N VAL A 251 -22.76 3.69 9.52
CA VAL A 251 -21.47 3.04 9.22
C VAL A 251 -21.26 1.92 10.22
N LEU A 252 -21.13 0.68 9.74
CA LEU A 252 -21.05 -0.52 10.59
C LEU A 252 -19.64 -1.11 10.59
N LEU A 253 -19.11 -1.37 11.77
CA LEU A 253 -17.94 -2.21 11.99
C LEU A 253 -18.40 -3.53 12.60
N ILE A 254 -18.31 -4.62 11.84
CA ILE A 254 -18.70 -5.96 12.29
C ILE A 254 -17.45 -6.70 12.73
N VAL A 255 -17.40 -7.10 14.00
CA VAL A 255 -16.22 -7.72 14.63
C VAL A 255 -16.59 -9.06 15.26
N ASN A 256 -15.72 -10.04 15.07
CA ASN A 256 -15.80 -11.30 15.80
C ASN A 256 -14.98 -11.14 17.10
N VAL A 257 -15.58 -11.38 18.26
CA VAL A 257 -15.01 -11.17 19.59
C VAL A 257 -14.87 -12.49 20.35
N ALA A 258 -13.70 -12.75 20.94
CA ALA A 258 -13.53 -13.89 21.84
C ALA A 258 -14.22 -13.58 23.18
N SER A 259 -15.24 -14.36 23.54
CA SER A 259 -16.14 -14.09 24.68
C SER A 259 -15.73 -14.75 26.00
N GLU A 260 -14.72 -15.62 26.03
CA GLU A 260 -14.22 -16.28 27.25
C GLU A 260 -12.71 -16.05 27.47
N CYS A 261 -12.30 -14.80 27.72
CA CYS A 261 -10.95 -14.54 28.24
C CYS A 261 -10.97 -13.43 29.28
N GLY A 262 -10.40 -13.68 30.47
CA GLY A 262 -10.29 -12.74 31.59
C GLY A 262 -9.42 -11.49 31.34
N LEU A 263 -9.03 -11.24 30.09
CA LEU A 263 -8.23 -10.08 29.64
C LEU A 263 -9.07 -9.08 28.80
N THR A 264 -10.40 -9.18 28.87
CA THR A 264 -11.37 -8.47 28.01
C THR A 264 -11.21 -6.95 27.99
N LYS A 265 -10.68 -6.33 29.06
CA LYS A 265 -10.57 -4.87 29.16
C LYS A 265 -9.41 -4.28 28.34
N SER A 266 -8.31 -5.00 28.13
CA SER A 266 -7.15 -4.47 27.40
C SER A 266 -7.32 -4.57 25.88
N TYR A 267 -7.91 -5.67 25.39
CA TYR A 267 -8.02 -5.94 23.94
C TYR A 267 -9.08 -5.10 23.21
N TYR A 268 -10.14 -4.67 23.90
CA TYR A 268 -11.21 -3.87 23.28
C TYR A 268 -11.14 -2.39 23.64
N LYS A 269 -10.06 -1.93 24.28
CA LYS A 269 -9.88 -0.52 24.64
C LYS A 269 -9.95 0.38 23.41
N GLU A 270 -9.34 -0.04 22.30
CA GLU A 270 -9.33 0.71 21.05
C GLU A 270 -10.69 0.72 20.36
N LEU A 271 -11.42 -0.40 20.37
CA LEU A 271 -12.80 -0.45 19.87
C LEU A 271 -13.73 0.45 20.69
N ASN A 272 -13.56 0.49 22.01
CA ASN A 272 -14.31 1.41 22.87
C ASN A 272 -13.98 2.88 22.59
N ILE A 273 -12.69 3.22 22.40
CA ILE A 273 -12.27 4.57 22.01
C ILE A 273 -12.88 4.96 20.66
N LEU A 274 -12.85 4.04 19.69
CA LEU A 274 -13.43 4.25 18.36
C LEU A 274 -14.94 4.48 18.44
N TYR A 275 -15.65 3.64 19.20
CA TYR A 275 -17.09 3.75 19.39
C TYR A 275 -17.48 5.06 20.09
N GLU A 276 -16.84 5.39 21.22
CA GLU A 276 -17.12 6.63 21.95
C GLU A 276 -16.90 7.89 21.10
N LYS A 277 -15.86 7.88 20.25
CA LYS A 277 -15.55 9.00 19.37
C LYS A 277 -16.55 9.19 18.23
N HIS A 278 -17.20 8.12 17.78
CA HIS A 278 -17.99 8.13 16.53
C HIS A 278 -19.47 7.74 16.67
N LYS A 279 -19.94 7.23 17.83
CA LYS A 279 -21.33 6.80 18.02
C LYS A 279 -22.37 7.88 17.69
N ASN A 280 -22.07 9.14 18.04
CA ASN A 280 -22.95 10.28 17.78
C ASN A 280 -22.96 10.72 16.28
N LYS A 281 -22.14 10.10 15.43
CA LYS A 281 -22.02 10.38 13.99
C LYS A 281 -22.58 9.24 13.13
N GLY A 282 -23.42 8.38 13.72
CA GLY A 282 -24.03 7.25 13.00
C GLY A 282 -23.07 6.08 12.78
N PHE A 283 -22.09 5.87 13.67
CA PHE A 283 -21.21 4.71 13.67
C PHE A 283 -21.67 3.67 14.70
N GLU A 284 -21.66 2.40 14.33
CA GLU A 284 -22.06 1.28 15.18
C GLU A 284 -21.05 0.13 15.10
N ILE A 285 -20.84 -0.57 16.22
CA ILE A 285 -20.03 -1.79 16.25
C ILE A 285 -20.95 -2.98 16.56
N LEU A 286 -20.98 -3.97 15.68
CA LEU A 286 -21.68 -5.24 15.91
C LEU A 286 -20.66 -6.30 16.27
N ALA A 287 -20.67 -6.73 17.53
CA ALA A 287 -19.74 -7.71 18.08
C ALA A 287 -20.39 -9.10 18.16
N PHE A 288 -19.84 -10.07 17.44
CA PHE A 288 -20.31 -11.45 17.39
C PHE A 288 -19.35 -12.36 18.16
N PRO A 289 -19.80 -13.20 19.11
CA PRO A 289 -18.91 -14.07 19.85
C PRO A 289 -18.31 -15.17 18.96
N CYS A 290 -17.03 -15.47 19.18
CA CYS A 290 -16.34 -16.57 18.53
C CYS A 290 -16.65 -17.88 19.28
N ASN A 291 -17.39 -18.80 18.67
CA ASN A 291 -17.87 -20.04 19.31
C ASN A 291 -16.92 -21.24 19.14
N GLN A 292 -15.62 -21.03 18.90
CA GLN A 292 -14.64 -22.11 18.81
C GLN A 292 -14.26 -22.64 20.20
N GLY A 293 -15.15 -23.43 20.81
CA GLY A 293 -14.89 -24.07 22.11
C GLY A 293 -16.05 -24.83 22.77
N ARG A 294 -17.29 -24.75 22.27
CA ARG A 294 -18.39 -25.58 22.78
C ARG A 294 -18.85 -26.58 21.73
N SER A 295 -18.60 -27.86 22.00
CA SER A 295 -19.40 -28.95 21.45
C SER A 295 -20.87 -28.65 21.68
N GLN A 296 -21.71 -28.91 20.67
CA GLN A 296 -23.13 -29.17 20.90
C GLN A 296 -23.29 -30.35 21.86
#